data_AF-A0A534YFF0-F1
#
_entry.id   AF-A0A534YFF0-F1
#
_cell.length_a   1.000
_cell.length_b   1.000
_cell.length_c   1.000
_cell.angle_alpha   90.00
_cell.angle_beta   90.00
_cell.angle_gamma   90.00
#
_symmetry.space_group_name_H-M   'P 1'
#
loop_
_entity.id
_entity.type
_entity.pdbx_description
1 polymer ?
#
loop_
_entity_poly.entity_id
_entity_poly.type
_entity_poly.pdbx_seq_one_letter_code
_entity_poly.pdbx_strand_id
1 'polypeptide(L)'
;MSNARVVTVGHSTRTLRDFVRLLSANGIAVVADVRKIRASRAFPHFGEGRISRALERAGIRYEPLPDLAGRRPKSPQPQGRPCFRNAGFRNYADYMLTPGFRAGARRLMALARHGPVAVLCAEAVPWRCHRSLIADWLVVEKGEPVDDLVGDARRAHRLTACARSARRVLLPPRRAQPARLAHPRGGGIQGRGLAPGRYRCLVAARRSGGPSILSGRLQISYTHAMPKSRAAVPPSTRASSEAGRRKARTTSNSRDHS
;
A
#
# COMPACT_ATOMS: atom_id res chain seq x y z
N MET A 1 -18.01 16.65 -2.99
CA MET A 1 -16.64 16.28 -2.60
C MET A 1 -16.52 14.76 -2.62
N SER A 2 -15.41 14.21 -3.12
CA SER A 2 -15.21 12.75 -3.17
C SER A 2 -15.25 12.14 -1.77
N ASN A 3 -15.96 11.03 -1.60
CA ASN A 3 -16.08 10.30 -0.33
C ASN A 3 -14.92 9.28 -0.14
N ALA A 4 -13.84 9.41 -0.92
CA ALA A 4 -12.70 8.50 -0.85
C ALA A 4 -11.99 8.62 0.49
N ARG A 5 -11.91 7.49 1.21
CA ARG A 5 -11.17 7.39 2.47
C ARG A 5 -9.70 7.09 2.25
N VAL A 6 -9.33 6.56 1.08
CA VAL A 6 -7.92 6.37 0.71
C VAL A 6 -7.50 7.45 -0.27
N VAL A 7 -6.37 8.09 0.03
CA VAL A 7 -5.81 9.19 -0.76
C VAL A 7 -4.35 8.87 -1.07
N THR A 8 -3.90 9.03 -2.31
CA THR A 8 -2.47 8.91 -2.62
C THR A 8 -1.81 10.28 -2.52
N VAL A 9 -0.61 10.36 -1.91
CA VAL A 9 0.11 11.63 -1.77
C VAL A 9 1.62 11.46 -1.96
N GLY A 10 2.22 12.50 -2.54
CA GLY A 10 3.65 12.60 -2.78
C GLY A 10 4.26 13.74 -2.00
N HIS A 11 5.32 13.47 -1.24
CA HIS A 11 5.99 14.57 -0.55
C HIS A 11 6.77 15.47 -1.51
N SER A 12 7.31 14.92 -2.62
CA SER A 12 8.09 15.66 -3.60
C SER A 12 9.18 16.50 -2.92
N THR A 13 9.30 17.78 -3.28
CA THR A 13 10.24 18.76 -2.73
C THR A 13 9.61 19.66 -1.67
N ARG A 14 8.40 19.34 -1.16
CA ARG A 14 7.71 20.19 -0.18
C ARG A 14 8.52 20.33 1.11
N THR A 15 8.31 21.43 1.83
CA THR A 15 8.73 21.51 3.22
C THR A 15 7.87 20.57 4.07
N LEU A 16 8.38 20.18 5.25
CA LEU A 16 7.60 19.38 6.18
C LEU A 16 6.35 20.13 6.69
N ARG A 17 6.46 21.46 6.87
CA ARG A 17 5.35 22.33 7.28
C ARG A 17 4.24 22.33 6.23
N ASP A 18 4.58 22.54 4.97
CA ASP A 18 3.57 22.60 3.90
C ASP A 18 2.93 21.23 3.68
N PHE A 19 3.71 20.15 3.80
CA PHE A 19 3.18 18.81 3.72
C PHE A 19 2.18 18.51 4.84
N VAL A 20 2.48 18.87 6.09
CA VAL A 20 1.55 18.71 7.21
C VAL A 20 0.28 19.56 7.00
N ARG A 21 0.43 20.83 6.59
CA ARG A 21 -0.71 21.71 6.27
C ARG A 21 -1.60 21.11 5.19
N LEU A 22 -1.01 20.58 4.12
CA LEU A 22 -1.73 19.92 3.04
C LEU A 22 -2.56 18.73 3.55
N LEU A 23 -1.97 17.89 4.40
CA LEU A 23 -2.67 16.75 4.99
C LEU A 23 -3.81 17.17 5.92
N SER A 24 -3.57 18.16 6.79
CA SER A 24 -4.58 18.69 7.72
C SER A 24 -5.74 19.36 6.99
N ALA A 25 -5.46 20.17 5.96
CA ALA A 25 -6.49 20.80 5.12
C ALA A 25 -7.37 19.77 4.39
N ASN A 26 -6.84 18.56 4.19
CA ASN A 26 -7.55 17.44 3.61
C ASN A 26 -8.14 16.49 4.65
N GLY A 27 -8.07 16.78 5.95
CA GLY A 27 -8.63 15.91 7.00
C GLY A 27 -8.02 14.51 7.05
N ILE A 28 -6.74 14.38 6.66
CA ILE A 28 -6.03 13.09 6.74
C ILE A 28 -5.79 12.73 8.21
N ALA A 29 -6.28 11.57 8.61
CA ALA A 29 -6.12 11.03 9.97
C ALA A 29 -4.87 10.15 10.11
N VAL A 30 -4.48 9.45 9.04
CA VAL A 30 -3.35 8.52 9.05
C VAL A 30 -2.50 8.69 7.79
N VAL A 31 -1.18 8.70 7.94
CA VAL A 31 -0.22 8.56 6.84
C VAL A 31 0.30 7.12 6.81
N ALA A 32 -0.06 6.40 5.76
CA ALA A 32 0.47 5.08 5.46
C ALA A 32 1.74 5.22 4.60
N ASP A 33 2.90 5.04 5.20
CA ASP A 33 4.18 5.19 4.50
C ASP A 33 4.56 3.92 3.73
N VAL A 34 4.54 4.01 2.40
CA VAL A 34 4.89 2.92 1.48
C VAL A 34 6.24 3.14 0.80
N ARG A 35 7.12 3.96 1.38
CA ARG A 35 8.48 4.16 0.89
C ARG A 35 9.37 3.01 1.34
N LYS A 36 10.07 2.38 0.40
CA LYS A 36 11.08 1.35 0.72
C LYS A 36 12.26 1.94 1.49
N ILE A 37 12.71 3.11 1.06
CA ILE A 37 13.79 3.87 1.68
C ILE A 37 13.16 5.10 2.32
N ARG A 38 13.18 5.17 3.65
CA ARG A 38 12.62 6.26 4.46
C ARG A 38 13.69 7.24 4.93
N ALA A 39 14.85 7.22 4.28
CA ALA A 39 15.96 8.14 4.49
C ALA A 39 16.29 8.81 3.15
N SER A 40 16.61 10.11 3.18
CA SER A 40 17.02 10.87 2.00
C SER A 40 18.05 11.91 2.41
N ARG A 41 19.15 11.99 1.67
CA ARG A 41 20.14 13.08 1.85
C ARG A 41 19.60 14.42 1.34
N ALA A 42 18.86 14.40 0.23
CA ALA A 42 18.29 15.60 -0.38
C ALA A 42 17.07 16.14 0.40
N PHE A 43 16.30 15.25 1.04
CA PHE A 43 15.09 15.61 1.80
C PHE A 43 15.09 14.98 3.20
N PRO A 44 16.06 15.36 4.06
CA PRO A 44 16.25 14.73 5.36
C PRO A 44 15.07 14.96 6.31
N HIS A 45 14.29 16.02 6.10
CA HIS A 45 13.05 16.31 6.86
C HIS A 45 11.94 15.27 6.64
N PHE A 46 11.99 14.51 5.54
CA PHE A 46 11.10 13.37 5.31
C PHE A 46 11.67 12.04 5.81
N GLY A 47 12.79 12.08 6.55
CA GLY A 47 13.29 10.95 7.31
C GLY A 47 12.26 10.47 8.32
N GLU A 48 12.11 9.16 8.49
CA GLU A 48 11.09 8.52 9.33
C GLU A 48 10.89 9.20 10.70
N GLY A 49 11.96 9.41 11.47
CA GLY A 49 11.85 10.05 12.78
C GLY A 49 11.37 11.50 12.73
N ARG A 50 11.71 12.27 11.69
CA ARG A 50 11.30 13.67 11.55
C ARG A 50 9.85 13.79 11.08
N ILE A 51 9.45 13.02 10.07
CA ILE A 51 8.07 13.02 9.60
C ILE A 51 7.12 12.50 10.68
N SER A 52 7.47 11.40 11.36
CA SER A 52 6.63 10.84 12.42
C SER A 52 6.33 11.86 13.52
N ARG A 53 7.36 12.55 14.05
CA ARG A 53 7.19 13.58 15.07
C ARG A 53 6.38 14.79 14.60
N ALA A 54 6.52 15.18 13.33
CA ALA A 54 5.77 16.31 12.79
C ALA A 54 4.29 15.98 12.59
N LEU A 55 3.99 14.76 12.15
CA LEU A 55 2.61 14.27 12.00
C LEU A 55 1.93 14.09 13.37
N GLU A 56 2.64 13.52 14.34
CA GLU A 56 2.15 13.34 15.71
C GLU A 56 1.74 14.67 16.35
N ARG A 57 2.58 15.71 16.23
CA ARG A 57 2.23 17.07 16.71
C ARG A 57 1.01 17.67 16.01
N ALA A 58 0.67 17.21 14.82
CA ALA A 58 -0.51 17.63 14.08
C ALA A 58 -1.73 16.71 14.32
N GLY A 59 -1.63 15.74 15.22
CA GLY A 59 -2.68 14.76 15.48
C GLY A 59 -2.88 13.73 14.36
N ILE A 60 -1.89 13.57 13.46
CA ILE A 60 -1.95 12.63 12.34
C ILE A 60 -1.11 11.40 12.69
N ARG A 61 -1.72 10.22 12.68
CA ARG A 61 -1.01 8.97 12.94
C ARG A 61 -0.06 8.67 11.79
N TYR A 62 1.15 8.23 12.09
CA TYR A 62 2.11 7.74 11.11
C TYR A 62 2.23 6.22 11.19
N GLU A 63 2.03 5.52 10.07
CA GLU A 63 2.02 4.06 10.01
C GLU A 63 2.87 3.55 8.84
N PRO A 64 4.05 2.96 9.08
CA PRO A 64 4.81 2.30 8.04
C PRO A 64 4.17 1.00 7.55
N LEU A 65 4.03 0.86 6.22
CA LEU A 65 3.52 -0.34 5.56
C LEU A 65 4.57 -0.93 4.59
N PRO A 66 5.60 -1.62 5.11
CA PRO A 66 6.69 -2.18 4.30
C PRO A 66 6.22 -3.23 3.29
N ASP A 67 5.10 -3.91 3.58
CA ASP A 67 4.45 -4.86 2.65
C ASP A 67 3.91 -4.18 1.40
N LEU A 68 3.59 -2.89 1.47
CA LEU A 68 3.19 -2.10 0.30
C LEU A 68 4.35 -1.30 -0.30
N ALA A 69 5.56 -1.42 0.26
CA ALA A 69 6.69 -0.62 -0.18
C ALA A 69 7.09 -0.88 -1.65
N GLY A 70 7.52 0.17 -2.34
CA GLY A 70 8.03 0.06 -3.71
C GLY A 70 9.35 -0.71 -3.84
N ARG A 71 9.98 -0.59 -5.02
CA ARG A 71 11.29 -1.21 -5.35
C ARG A 71 11.31 -2.72 -5.10
N ARG A 72 10.42 -3.44 -5.78
CA ARG A 72 10.34 -4.91 -5.69
C ARG A 72 11.33 -5.56 -6.68
N PRO A 73 12.01 -6.65 -6.28
CA PRO A 73 12.86 -7.42 -7.17
C PRO A 73 12.03 -8.09 -8.27
N LYS A 74 12.70 -8.57 -9.32
CA LYS A 74 12.05 -9.38 -10.35
C LYS A 74 11.45 -10.64 -9.71
N SER A 75 10.22 -10.98 -10.07
CA SER A 75 9.59 -12.22 -9.64
C SER A 75 10.36 -13.43 -10.19
N PRO A 76 10.51 -14.52 -9.40
CA PRO A 76 10.99 -15.81 -9.93
C PRO A 76 10.09 -16.37 -11.04
N GLN A 77 8.81 -15.97 -11.04
CA GLN A 77 7.81 -16.36 -12.03
C GLN A 77 7.14 -15.10 -12.63
N PRO A 78 7.82 -14.38 -13.53
CA PRO A 78 7.27 -13.17 -14.15
C PRO A 78 6.02 -13.50 -14.98
N GLN A 79 4.96 -12.71 -14.85
CA GLN A 79 3.68 -12.99 -15.53
C GLN A 79 3.57 -12.36 -16.92
N GLY A 80 4.56 -11.57 -17.34
CA GLY A 80 4.54 -10.88 -18.63
C GLY A 80 3.46 -9.79 -18.67
N ARG A 81 3.79 -8.58 -18.23
CA ARG A 81 2.87 -7.42 -18.22
C ARG A 81 3.34 -6.35 -19.21
N PRO A 82 3.09 -6.53 -20.53
CA PRO A 82 3.61 -5.64 -21.57
C PRO A 82 3.04 -4.21 -21.51
N CYS A 83 1.88 -4.05 -20.88
CA CYS A 83 1.26 -2.74 -20.68
C CYS A 83 2.09 -1.82 -19.76
N PHE A 84 3.02 -2.36 -18.95
CA PHE A 84 3.98 -1.58 -18.19
C PHE A 84 5.34 -1.55 -18.92
N ARG A 85 5.74 -0.36 -19.40
CA ARG A 85 7.05 -0.15 -20.06
C ARG A 85 8.24 -0.25 -19.09
N ASN A 86 8.07 0.17 -17.84
CA ASN A 86 9.11 0.14 -16.80
C ASN A 86 9.18 -1.22 -16.09
N ALA A 87 10.39 -1.79 -15.98
CA ALA A 87 10.65 -3.04 -15.24
C ALA A 87 10.22 -2.99 -13.77
N GLY A 88 10.42 -1.87 -13.07
CA GLY A 88 10.02 -1.72 -11.68
C GLY A 88 8.51 -1.83 -11.47
N PHE A 89 7.71 -1.35 -12.42
CA PHE A 89 6.24 -1.46 -12.38
C PHE A 89 5.80 -2.88 -12.70
N ARG A 90 6.43 -3.55 -13.67
CA ARG A 90 6.20 -4.98 -13.93
C ARG A 90 6.47 -5.83 -12.69
N ASN A 91 7.63 -5.62 -12.05
CA ASN A 91 8.02 -6.33 -10.83
C ASN A 91 7.03 -6.08 -9.69
N TYR A 92 6.57 -4.83 -9.51
CA TYR A 92 5.59 -4.50 -8.49
C TYR A 92 4.24 -5.18 -8.78
N ALA A 93 3.78 -5.16 -10.02
CA ALA A 93 2.54 -5.80 -10.43
C ALA A 93 2.56 -7.33 -10.26
N ASP A 94 3.71 -7.97 -10.43
CA ASP A 94 3.89 -9.39 -10.09
C ASP A 94 3.87 -9.62 -8.58
N TYR A 95 4.52 -8.73 -7.81
CA TYR A 95 4.48 -8.78 -6.35
C TYR A 95 3.06 -8.64 -5.78
N MET A 96 2.18 -7.89 -6.43
CA MET A 96 0.79 -7.71 -6.02
C MET A 96 -0.03 -9.02 -6.00
N LEU A 97 0.46 -10.07 -6.65
CA LEU A 97 -0.17 -11.40 -6.62
C LEU A 97 0.10 -12.15 -5.31
N THR A 98 1.14 -11.75 -4.58
CA THR A 98 1.62 -12.46 -3.40
C THR A 98 0.71 -12.26 -2.18
N PRO A 99 0.72 -13.20 -1.22
CA PRO A 99 0.03 -13.02 0.05
C PRO A 99 0.51 -11.79 0.84
N GLY A 100 1.79 -11.44 0.75
CA GLY A 100 2.37 -10.28 1.44
C GLY A 100 1.73 -8.96 1.01
N PHE A 101 1.58 -8.74 -0.30
CA PHE A 101 0.84 -7.57 -0.80
C PHE A 101 -0.61 -7.55 -0.28
N ARG A 102 -1.30 -8.69 -0.35
CA ARG A 102 -2.70 -8.80 0.11
C ARG A 102 -2.84 -8.52 1.61
N ALA A 103 -1.87 -8.94 2.42
CA ALA A 103 -1.82 -8.62 3.84
C ALA A 103 -1.64 -7.11 4.07
N GLY A 104 -0.67 -6.49 3.39
CA GLY A 104 -0.45 -5.04 3.45
C GLY A 104 -1.69 -4.24 3.03
N ALA A 105 -2.35 -4.64 1.93
CA ALA A 105 -3.55 -3.99 1.44
C ALA A 105 -4.74 -4.13 2.41
N ARG A 106 -4.91 -5.28 3.06
CA ARG A 106 -5.91 -5.45 4.14
C ARG A 106 -5.63 -4.52 5.32
N ARG A 107 -4.37 -4.39 5.74
CA ARG A 107 -3.98 -3.46 6.81
C ARG A 107 -4.29 -2.01 6.42
N LEU A 108 -3.98 -1.61 5.18
CA LEU A 108 -4.33 -0.28 4.67
C LEU A 108 -5.84 -0.01 4.72
N MET A 109 -6.67 -0.95 4.23
CA MET A 109 -8.13 -0.81 4.29
C MET A 109 -8.65 -0.78 5.73
N ALA A 110 -8.03 -1.52 6.65
CA ALA A 110 -8.40 -1.46 8.06
C ALA A 110 -8.14 -0.08 8.66
N LEU A 111 -7.01 0.57 8.33
CA LEU A 111 -6.75 1.96 8.74
C LEU A 111 -7.81 2.92 8.19
N ALA A 112 -8.24 2.73 6.94
CA ALA A 112 -9.25 3.56 6.29
C ALA A 112 -10.65 3.47 6.93
N ARG A 113 -10.92 2.44 7.75
CA ARG A 113 -12.16 2.36 8.54
C ARG A 113 -12.23 3.43 9.64
N HIS A 114 -11.09 3.89 10.13
CA HIS A 114 -10.98 4.84 11.24
C HIS A 114 -10.81 6.30 10.81
N GLY A 115 -10.71 6.57 9.51
CA GLY A 115 -10.60 7.93 8.96
C GLY A 115 -9.84 7.96 7.63
N PRO A 116 -9.69 9.14 7.00
CA PRO A 116 -8.98 9.25 5.73
C PRO A 116 -7.48 8.91 5.88
N VAL A 117 -6.98 8.04 5.01
CA VAL A 117 -5.60 7.55 4.99
C VAL A 117 -4.87 8.05 3.76
N ALA A 118 -3.72 8.69 3.97
CA ALA A 118 -2.82 9.10 2.91
C ALA A 118 -1.73 8.05 2.66
N VAL A 119 -1.73 7.41 1.49
CA VAL A 119 -0.68 6.52 0.98
C VAL A 119 0.49 7.37 0.48
N LEU A 120 1.55 7.44 1.29
CA LEU A 120 2.70 8.32 1.07
C LEU A 120 3.80 7.67 0.22
N CYS A 121 4.25 8.39 -0.81
CA CYS A 121 5.46 8.11 -1.60
C CYS A 121 6.31 9.38 -1.76
N ALA A 122 7.52 9.25 -2.32
CA ALA A 122 8.39 10.39 -2.59
C ALA A 122 7.99 11.19 -3.85
N GLU A 123 7.54 10.50 -4.89
CA GLU A 123 7.18 11.09 -6.19
C GLU A 123 5.96 12.01 -6.07
N ALA A 124 5.99 13.16 -6.76
CA ALA A 124 4.87 14.09 -6.79
C ALA A 124 3.66 13.49 -7.50
N VAL A 125 3.89 12.94 -8.70
CA VAL A 125 2.81 12.52 -9.59
C VAL A 125 2.50 11.01 -9.48
N PRO A 126 1.24 10.61 -9.24
CA PRO A 126 0.90 9.23 -8.90
C PRO A 126 1.26 8.23 -10.01
N TRP A 127 1.11 8.60 -11.29
CA TRP A 127 1.38 7.71 -12.44
C TRP A 127 2.86 7.34 -12.63
N ARG A 128 3.80 8.01 -11.92
CA ARG A 128 5.23 7.66 -11.92
C ARG A 128 5.68 6.89 -10.68
N CYS A 129 4.81 6.71 -9.67
CA CYS A 129 5.11 5.91 -8.48
C CYS A 129 4.21 4.67 -8.37
N HIS A 130 4.72 3.63 -7.69
CA HIS A 130 3.99 2.38 -7.42
C HIS A 130 2.69 2.58 -6.64
N ARG A 131 2.49 3.72 -5.98
CA ARG A 131 1.22 4.01 -5.28
C ARG A 131 0.02 4.05 -6.23
N SER A 132 0.22 4.35 -7.53
CA SER A 132 -0.84 4.20 -8.54
C SER A 132 -1.28 2.76 -8.72
N LEU A 133 -0.37 1.78 -8.64
CA LEU A 133 -0.72 0.36 -8.72
C LEU A 133 -1.48 -0.11 -7.47
N ILE A 134 -1.16 0.44 -6.29
CA ILE A 134 -1.95 0.19 -5.07
C ILE A 134 -3.37 0.75 -5.26
N ALA A 135 -3.51 1.97 -5.77
CA ALA A 135 -4.79 2.61 -6.01
C ALA A 135 -5.63 1.86 -7.06
N ASP A 136 -5.02 1.49 -8.20
CA ASP A 136 -5.61 0.62 -9.22
C ASP A 136 -6.20 -0.66 -8.59
N TRP A 137 -5.46 -1.32 -7.70
CA TRP A 137 -5.91 -2.53 -7.03
C TRP A 137 -7.11 -2.31 -6.11
N LEU A 138 -7.06 -1.26 -5.30
CA LEU A 138 -8.14 -0.92 -4.39
C LEU A 138 -9.43 -0.62 -5.16
N VAL A 139 -9.34 0.16 -6.23
CA VAL A 139 -10.50 0.50 -7.06
C VAL A 139 -11.06 -0.73 -7.77
N VAL A 140 -10.21 -1.52 -8.45
CA VAL A 140 -10.69 -2.60 -9.32
C VAL A 140 -11.02 -3.89 -8.57
N GLU A 141 -10.19 -4.30 -7.60
CA GLU A 141 -10.37 -5.58 -6.89
C GLU A 141 -11.20 -5.44 -5.61
N LYS A 142 -11.34 -4.22 -5.06
CA LYS A 142 -12.10 -3.97 -3.82
C LYS A 142 -13.26 -2.99 -3.97
N GLY A 143 -13.36 -2.28 -5.09
CA GLY A 143 -14.37 -1.23 -5.24
C GLY A 143 -14.18 -0.06 -4.28
N GLU A 144 -12.99 0.06 -3.67
CA GLU A 144 -12.67 1.13 -2.73
C GLU A 144 -12.30 2.39 -3.53
N PRO A 145 -13.06 3.50 -3.40
CA PRO A 145 -12.72 4.75 -4.07
C PRO A 145 -11.39 5.30 -3.55
N VAL A 146 -10.53 5.71 -4.49
CA VAL A 146 -9.25 6.33 -4.17
C VAL A 146 -9.19 7.70 -4.84
N ASP A 147 -8.70 8.70 -4.11
CA ASP A 147 -8.33 10.00 -4.68
C ASP A 147 -6.81 10.14 -4.77
N ASP A 148 -6.33 10.86 -5.78
CA ASP A 148 -4.97 11.36 -5.86
C ASP A 148 -4.93 12.81 -5.37
N LEU A 149 -4.11 13.08 -4.35
CA LEU A 149 -3.82 14.43 -3.87
C LEU A 149 -2.60 14.99 -4.63
N VAL A 150 -2.87 15.85 -5.61
CA VAL A 150 -1.87 16.46 -6.49
C VAL A 150 -2.02 17.97 -6.44
N GLY A 151 -0.91 18.67 -6.18
CA GLY A 151 -0.99 20.07 -5.76
C GLY A 151 -1.72 20.14 -4.41
N ASP A 152 -2.80 20.92 -4.37
CA ASP A 152 -3.64 21.07 -3.18
C ASP A 152 -5.05 20.46 -3.37
N ALA A 153 -5.28 19.79 -4.50
CA ALA A 153 -6.58 19.26 -4.87
C ALA A 153 -6.60 17.72 -4.88
N ARG A 154 -7.70 17.17 -4.36
CA ARG A 154 -8.05 15.77 -4.56
C ARG A 154 -8.75 15.58 -5.89
N ARG A 155 -8.35 14.55 -6.61
CA ARG A 155 -9.00 14.12 -7.85
C ARG A 155 -9.22 12.62 -7.79
N ALA A 156 -10.36 12.13 -8.26
CA ALA A 156 -10.61 10.70 -8.35
C ALA A 156 -9.45 10.01 -9.10
N HIS A 157 -8.98 8.89 -8.56
CA HIS A 157 -7.85 8.17 -9.11
C HIS A 157 -8.15 7.71 -10.53
N ARG A 158 -7.29 8.09 -11.47
CA ARG A 158 -7.38 7.65 -12.86
C ARG A 158 -6.63 6.33 -13.02
N LEU A 159 -7.38 5.26 -13.30
CA LEU A 159 -6.82 3.94 -13.54
C LEU A 159 -5.70 3.97 -14.59
N THR A 160 -4.61 3.25 -14.30
CA THR A 160 -3.53 3.08 -15.28
C THR A 160 -4.03 2.36 -16.53
N ALA A 161 -3.31 2.50 -17.65
CA ALA A 161 -3.66 1.81 -18.89
C ALA A 161 -3.79 0.29 -18.69
N CYS A 162 -2.88 -0.30 -17.91
CA CYS A 162 -2.94 -1.72 -17.54
C CYS A 162 -4.23 -2.10 -16.81
N ALA A 163 -4.60 -1.30 -15.79
CA ALA A 163 -5.79 -1.55 -15.00
C ALA A 163 -7.08 -1.45 -15.82
N ARG A 164 -7.15 -0.49 -16.75
CA ARG A 164 -8.30 -0.32 -17.66
C ARG A 164 -8.46 -1.49 -18.62
N SER A 165 -7.38 -1.97 -19.22
CA SER A 165 -7.45 -3.02 -20.25
C SER A 165 -7.76 -4.42 -19.71
N ALA A 166 -7.40 -4.71 -18.46
CA ALA A 166 -7.49 -6.08 -17.93
C ALA A 166 -8.84 -6.42 -17.24
N ARG A 167 -9.70 -5.42 -16.95
CA ARG A 167 -10.90 -5.49 -16.04
C ARG A 167 -10.62 -6.03 -14.62
N ARG A 168 -9.43 -6.60 -14.39
CA ARG A 168 -8.78 -6.93 -13.14
C ARG A 168 -7.29 -6.69 -13.33
N VAL A 169 -6.74 -5.73 -12.59
CA VAL A 169 -5.33 -5.28 -12.70
C VAL A 169 -4.34 -6.45 -12.55
N LEU A 170 -4.79 -7.53 -11.90
CA LEU A 170 -3.94 -8.60 -11.40
C LEU A 170 -4.19 -9.99 -11.98
N LEU A 171 -5.12 -10.20 -12.91
CA LEU A 171 -5.18 -11.51 -13.53
C LEU A 171 -3.92 -11.74 -14.39
N PRO A 172 -3.31 -12.94 -14.36
CA PRO A 172 -2.37 -13.32 -15.40
C PRO A 172 -3.07 -13.14 -16.76
N PRO A 173 -2.35 -12.78 -17.84
CA PRO A 173 -2.96 -12.74 -19.16
C PRO A 173 -3.70 -14.06 -19.37
N ARG A 174 -4.97 -13.98 -19.80
CA ARG A 174 -5.69 -15.19 -20.18
C ARG A 174 -4.78 -15.92 -21.17
N ARG A 175 -4.35 -17.15 -20.85
CA ARG A 175 -3.68 -18.00 -21.83
C ARG A 175 -4.56 -17.94 -23.08
N ALA A 176 -4.00 -17.52 -24.21
CA ALA A 176 -4.68 -17.65 -25.48
C ALA A 176 -5.14 -19.11 -25.52
N GLN A 177 -6.46 -19.33 -25.55
CA GLN A 177 -6.95 -20.66 -25.81
C GLN A 177 -6.31 -21.05 -27.15
N PRO A 178 -5.60 -22.18 -27.25
CA PRO A 178 -5.18 -22.65 -28.55
C PRO A 178 -6.43 -22.62 -29.41
N ALA A 179 -6.37 -21.95 -30.56
CA ALA A 179 -7.47 -21.95 -31.51
C ALA A 179 -7.90 -23.41 -31.62
N ARG A 180 -9.15 -23.71 -31.25
CA ARG A 180 -9.70 -25.04 -31.46
C ARG A 180 -9.47 -25.28 -32.94
N LEU A 181 -8.55 -26.20 -33.28
CA LEU A 181 -8.40 -26.69 -34.62
C LEU A 181 -9.81 -27.10 -35.02
N ALA A 182 -10.40 -26.37 -35.95
CA ALA A 182 -11.69 -26.73 -36.50
C ALA A 182 -11.55 -28.18 -36.96
N HIS A 183 -12.28 -29.09 -36.32
CA HIS A 183 -12.43 -30.43 -36.87
C HIS A 183 -12.96 -30.25 -38.29
N PRO A 184 -12.24 -30.69 -39.32
CA PRO A 184 -12.80 -30.69 -40.67
C PRO A 184 -14.09 -31.50 -40.60
N ARG A 185 -15.20 -30.89 -41.02
CA ARG A 185 -16.47 -31.60 -41.17
C ARG A 185 -16.22 -32.79 -42.08
N GLY A 186 -16.52 -33.98 -41.58
CA GLY A 186 -16.22 -35.25 -42.22
C GLY A 186 -16.74 -35.29 -43.66
N GLY A 187 -15.80 -35.33 -44.61
CA GLY A 187 -16.02 -35.91 -45.92
C GLY A 187 -15.83 -37.41 -45.80
N GLY A 188 -16.88 -38.19 -46.07
CA GLY A 188 -16.85 -39.63 -46.03
C GLY A 188 -15.86 -40.18 -47.06
N ILE A 189 -14.99 -41.09 -46.62
CA ILE A 189 -14.25 -41.99 -47.50
C ILE A 189 -14.42 -43.39 -46.94
N GLN A 190 -15.02 -44.25 -47.75
CA GLN A 190 -15.31 -45.65 -47.48
C GLN A 190 -14.01 -46.42 -47.22
N GLY A 191 -14.06 -47.32 -46.24
CA GLY A 191 -12.91 -48.02 -45.70
C GLY A 191 -12.29 -49.06 -46.64
N ARG A 192 -11.00 -49.31 -46.41
CA ARG A 192 -10.37 -50.64 -46.47
C ARG A 192 -9.39 -50.72 -45.30
N GLY A 193 -9.50 -51.79 -44.51
CA GLY A 193 -8.85 -51.93 -43.22
C GLY A 193 -7.34 -52.15 -43.26
N LEU A 194 -6.70 -52.00 -42.11
CA LEU A 194 -5.49 -52.71 -41.70
C LEU A 194 -5.38 -52.68 -40.15
N ALA A 195 -4.78 -53.74 -39.62
CA ALA A 195 -4.72 -54.28 -38.24
C ALA A 195 -4.48 -53.32 -37.03
N PRO A 196 -4.87 -53.72 -35.79
CA PRO A 196 -4.65 -52.94 -34.58
C PRO A 196 -3.23 -53.11 -34.00
N GLY A 197 -2.44 -52.03 -34.08
CA GLY A 197 -1.18 -51.84 -33.36
C GLY A 197 -1.40 -51.28 -31.95
N ARG A 198 -0.77 -51.92 -30.97
CA ARG A 198 -0.88 -51.68 -29.53
C ARG A 198 -0.36 -50.29 -29.12
N TYR A 199 -1.20 -49.47 -28.51
CA TYR A 199 -0.74 -48.35 -27.67
C TYR A 199 -1.46 -48.38 -26.31
N ARG A 200 -0.68 -48.71 -25.29
CA ARG A 200 -1.06 -48.83 -23.88
C ARG A 200 -1.07 -47.43 -23.27
N CYS A 201 -2.25 -46.85 -23.07
CA CYS A 201 -2.42 -45.59 -22.33
C CYS A 201 -2.67 -45.92 -20.85
N LEU A 202 -1.67 -45.65 -20.00
CA LEU A 202 -1.81 -45.72 -18.54
C LEU A 202 -2.50 -44.45 -18.05
N VAL A 203 -3.83 -44.47 -17.98
CA VAL A 203 -4.60 -43.51 -17.20
C VAL A 203 -5.03 -44.22 -15.91
N ALA A 204 -4.36 -43.90 -14.82
CA ALA A 204 -4.75 -44.36 -13.48
C ALA A 204 -5.98 -43.56 -13.02
N ALA A 205 -7.16 -44.13 -13.24
CA ALA A 205 -8.38 -43.76 -12.55
C ALA A 205 -8.35 -44.34 -11.13
N ARG A 206 -8.45 -43.51 -10.09
CA ARG A 206 -8.90 -43.96 -8.76
C ARG A 206 -10.30 -43.45 -8.51
N ARG A 207 -11.20 -44.43 -8.37
CA ARG A 207 -12.60 -44.32 -8.01
C ARG A 207 -12.77 -43.94 -6.53
N SER A 208 -13.73 -43.05 -6.32
CA SER A 208 -14.76 -43.01 -5.27
C SER A 208 -14.67 -43.98 -4.08
N GLY A 209 -14.76 -43.40 -2.88
CA GLY A 209 -15.18 -44.06 -1.65
C GLY A 209 -15.28 -43.06 -0.48
N GLY A 210 -16.46 -42.47 -0.27
CA GLY A 210 -16.88 -42.07 1.09
C GLY A 210 -17.25 -43.32 1.91
N PRO A 211 -17.60 -43.24 3.21
CA PRO A 211 -18.54 -42.27 3.79
C PRO A 211 -18.10 -41.68 5.17
N SER A 212 -18.50 -40.45 5.48
CA SER A 212 -19.53 -40.08 6.48
C SER A 212 -19.07 -39.87 7.93
N ILE A 213 -19.21 -38.60 8.34
CA ILE A 213 -19.78 -38.09 9.60
C ILE A 213 -19.06 -38.48 10.91
N LEU A 214 -18.43 -37.47 11.53
CA LEU A 214 -18.56 -37.25 12.96
C LEU A 214 -18.54 -35.75 13.28
N SER A 215 -19.65 -35.34 13.87
CA SER A 215 -19.93 -34.06 14.49
C SER A 215 -18.85 -33.71 15.52
N GLY A 216 -18.19 -32.56 15.34
CA GLY A 216 -17.31 -31.96 16.34
C GLY A 216 -17.51 -30.46 16.39
N ARG A 217 -18.48 -30.01 17.19
CA ARG A 217 -18.63 -28.61 17.62
C ARG A 217 -17.34 -28.19 18.33
N LEU A 218 -16.50 -27.38 17.68
CA LEU A 218 -15.45 -26.64 18.38
C LEU A 218 -16.02 -25.28 18.80
N GLN A 219 -16.60 -25.23 20.00
CA GLN A 219 -16.80 -23.99 20.73
C GLN A 219 -15.42 -23.46 21.12
N ILE A 220 -15.01 -22.34 20.52
CA ILE A 220 -13.90 -21.53 21.05
C ILE A 220 -14.54 -20.43 21.89
N SER A 221 -14.56 -20.68 23.19
CA SER A 221 -14.98 -19.74 24.22
C SER A 221 -13.94 -18.63 24.37
N TYR A 222 -14.38 -17.38 24.25
CA TYR A 222 -13.58 -16.21 24.62
C TYR A 222 -13.53 -16.10 26.15
N THR A 223 -12.37 -16.32 26.76
CA THR A 223 -12.12 -15.89 28.15
C THR A 223 -11.43 -14.54 28.14
N HIS A 224 -12.18 -13.51 28.52
CA HIS A 224 -11.65 -12.24 28.98
C HIS A 224 -10.83 -12.43 30.26
N ALA A 225 -9.59 -11.97 30.26
CA ALA A 225 -8.82 -11.73 31.49
C ALA A 225 -8.15 -10.35 31.37
N MET A 226 -8.81 -9.36 31.97
CA MET A 226 -8.25 -8.04 32.29
C MET A 226 -7.50 -8.14 33.62
N PRO A 227 -6.22 -7.74 33.71
CA PRO A 227 -5.67 -7.27 34.97
C PRO A 227 -5.85 -5.75 35.08
N LYS A 228 -6.72 -5.36 36.02
CA LYS A 228 -6.70 -4.03 36.65
C LYS A 228 -5.47 -3.96 37.55
N SER A 229 -4.60 -2.98 37.35
CA SER A 229 -3.83 -2.41 38.47
C SER A 229 -3.41 -0.98 38.14
N ARG A 230 -3.98 -0.08 38.94
CA ARG A 230 -3.59 1.32 39.13
C ARG A 230 -2.24 1.38 39.85
N ALA A 231 -1.38 2.32 39.44
CA ALA A 231 -0.41 3.00 40.29
C ALA A 231 -0.05 4.31 39.58
N ALA A 232 -0.61 5.45 40.02
CA ALA A 232 -0.06 6.32 41.06
C ALA A 232 0.90 7.35 40.46
N VAL A 233 0.33 8.53 40.19
CA VAL A 233 1.02 9.80 39.92
C VAL A 233 1.43 10.40 41.27
N PRO A 234 2.70 10.79 41.50
CA PRO A 234 3.04 11.67 42.62
C PRO A 234 2.86 13.16 42.24
N PRO A 235 2.46 14.02 43.19
CA PRO A 235 2.19 15.43 42.95
C PRO A 235 3.44 16.33 43.00
N SER A 236 3.21 17.56 42.56
CA SER A 236 4.09 18.71 42.34
C SER A 236 4.94 19.19 43.53
N THR A 237 6.05 19.86 43.21
CA THR A 237 6.45 21.07 43.95
C THR A 237 6.80 22.21 42.98
N ARG A 238 5.97 23.25 43.02
CA ARG A 238 6.37 24.63 42.70
C ARG A 238 7.07 25.19 43.93
N ALA A 239 8.18 25.89 43.74
CA ALA A 239 8.63 26.93 44.65
C ALA A 239 9.05 28.14 43.82
N SER A 240 8.31 29.22 44.03
CA SER A 240 8.55 30.58 43.55
C SER A 240 9.51 31.30 44.49
N SER A 241 10.34 32.20 43.98
CA SER A 241 10.63 33.55 44.52
C SER A 241 11.87 34.10 43.80
N GLU A 242 11.78 35.20 43.04
CA GLU A 242 12.09 36.59 43.50
C GLU A 242 13.61 36.77 43.72
N ALA A 243 14.32 37.82 43.32
CA ALA A 243 14.05 39.18 42.88
C ALA A 243 15.33 39.71 42.21
N GLY A 244 15.26 40.73 41.36
CA GLY A 244 16.49 41.33 40.81
C GLY A 244 16.26 42.41 39.75
N ARG A 245 15.65 43.51 40.16
CA ARG A 245 15.34 44.70 39.36
C ARG A 245 16.53 45.69 39.39
N ARG A 246 16.75 46.41 38.27
CA ARG A 246 17.42 47.74 38.05
C ARG A 246 18.61 47.66 37.07
N LYS A 247 18.53 48.25 35.87
CA LYS A 247 18.62 49.68 35.46
C LYS A 247 20.05 50.26 35.48
N ALA A 248 20.61 50.50 34.29
CA ALA A 248 21.44 51.65 33.83
C ALA A 248 22.03 51.24 32.46
N ARG A 249 21.66 51.77 31.29
CA ARG A 249 21.78 53.13 30.72
C ARG A 249 23.23 53.66 30.68
N THR A 250 23.67 54.03 29.46
CA THR A 250 24.74 54.99 29.07
C THR A 250 26.18 54.62 29.49
N THR A 251 27.26 54.76 28.73
CA THR A 251 27.61 55.57 27.54
C THR A 251 29.00 55.09 27.06
N SER A 252 29.25 55.27 25.77
CA SER A 252 30.55 55.53 25.10
C SER A 252 31.84 55.55 25.94
N ASN A 253 32.86 54.82 25.49
CA ASN A 253 34.15 55.45 25.18
C ASN A 253 35.01 54.55 24.29
N SER A 254 35.08 54.89 23.00
CA SER A 254 36.23 54.61 22.16
C SER A 254 37.32 55.63 22.51
N ARG A 255 38.48 55.16 22.95
CA ARG A 255 39.72 55.93 22.93
C ARG A 255 40.77 55.09 22.24
N ASP A 256 41.28 55.66 21.15
CA ASP A 256 42.63 55.45 20.64
C ASP A 256 43.64 55.42 21.79
N HIS A 257 44.67 54.58 21.68
CA HIS A 257 46.07 55.02 21.63
C HIS A 257 46.97 53.79 21.41
N SER A 258 47.89 53.98 20.45
CA SER A 258 49.11 53.22 20.13
C SER A 258 48.98 51.99 19.24
#